data_AF-A0A0M0LRV8-F1
#
_entry.id   AF-A0A0M0LRV8-F1
#
_cell.length_a   1.000
_cell.length_b   1.000
_cell.length_c   1.000
_cell.angle_alpha   90.00
_cell.angle_beta   90.00
_cell.angle_gamma   90.00
#
_symmetry.space_group_name_H-M   'P 1'
#
loop_
_entity.id
_entity.type
_entity.pdbx_description
1 polymer ?
#
loop_
_entity_poly.entity_id
_entity_poly.type
_entity_poly.pdbx_seq_one_letter_code
_entity_poly.pdbx_strand_id
1 'polypeptide(L)'
;MSGGAAVHFRDGGAGGGTVRIDVSGPLTMAPSASIRANGAQGADSNVNCCSACTCGDDVYNGGGGAAAGSIWISAESMLGNGSLQATGGAGGAAGVRSGSWQHAGGGGAGGRIAVHCASQLASGISMSAVGGQRGSNDAGNEGVGAPGTIFTSVGGVRTLVVDNAATSSSLVGGYVRLPASGNGSLVLHTLRLVNSKVDVHYSVNATHVIGLSSDVTTRLLEATSLSTSSCTWLAHSRVTT
;
A
#
# COMPACT_ATOMS: atom_id res chain seq x y z
N MET A 1 9.14 3.24 -44.44
CA MET A 1 10.23 3.97 -43.75
C MET A 1 9.78 4.23 -42.33
N SER A 2 10.66 3.91 -41.35
CA SER A 2 10.67 4.33 -39.94
C SER A 2 9.42 3.99 -39.10
N GLY A 3 9.46 3.24 -38.00
CA GLY A 3 10.55 2.87 -37.10
C GLY A 3 9.88 2.70 -35.73
N GLY A 4 9.69 1.46 -35.29
CA GLY A 4 9.07 1.17 -33.99
C GLY A 4 9.97 1.69 -32.87
N ALA A 5 9.44 2.57 -32.03
CA ALA A 5 10.14 3.04 -30.85
C ALA A 5 10.28 1.86 -29.87
N ALA A 6 11.48 1.31 -29.77
CA ALA A 6 11.85 0.45 -28.66
C ALA A 6 11.89 1.32 -27.40
N VAL A 7 10.94 1.12 -26.49
CA VAL A 7 11.00 1.73 -25.16
C VAL A 7 11.86 0.79 -24.32
N HIS A 8 13.07 1.22 -23.96
CA HIS A 8 13.98 0.39 -23.17
C HIS A 8 13.69 0.58 -21.67
N PHE A 9 13.35 -0.52 -20.97
CA PHE A 9 13.05 -0.51 -19.53
C PHE A 9 14.30 -0.87 -18.71
N ARG A 10 14.50 -0.18 -17.57
CA ARG A 10 15.46 -0.62 -16.54
C ARG A 10 14.85 -1.74 -15.71
N ASP A 11 15.74 -2.52 -15.08
CA ASP A 11 15.34 -3.56 -14.15
C ASP A 11 14.47 -2.99 -13.01
N GLY A 12 13.34 -3.63 -12.78
CA GLY A 12 12.52 -3.35 -11.60
C GLY A 12 13.21 -3.84 -10.33
N GLY A 13 12.71 -3.39 -9.19
CA GLY A 13 13.18 -3.86 -7.90
C GLY A 13 12.84 -5.34 -7.65
N ALA A 14 13.67 -6.02 -6.86
CA ALA A 14 13.36 -7.35 -6.34
C ALA A 14 12.22 -7.31 -5.32
N GLY A 15 11.24 -8.21 -5.48
CA GLY A 15 10.07 -8.30 -4.60
C GLY A 15 10.39 -8.71 -3.16
N GLY A 16 9.53 -8.30 -2.22
CA GLY A 16 9.65 -8.70 -0.82
C GLY A 16 9.33 -10.18 -0.59
N GLY A 17 10.04 -10.78 0.37
CA GLY A 17 9.89 -12.19 0.74
C GLY A 17 8.72 -12.46 1.71
N THR A 18 8.55 -13.72 2.11
CA THR A 18 7.59 -14.09 3.16
C THR A 18 8.34 -14.42 4.44
N VAL A 19 7.88 -13.86 5.56
CA VAL A 19 8.37 -14.19 6.89
C VAL A 19 7.22 -14.79 7.70
N ARG A 20 7.46 -15.96 8.29
CA ARG A 20 6.53 -16.62 9.21
C ARG A 20 7.27 -16.95 10.51
N ILE A 21 6.71 -16.50 11.63
CA ILE A 21 7.25 -16.74 12.97
C ILE A 21 6.13 -17.31 13.82
N ASP A 22 6.30 -18.54 14.30
CA ASP A 22 5.37 -19.20 15.20
C ASP A 22 6.09 -19.50 16.52
N VAL A 23 5.64 -18.87 17.61
CA VAL A 23 6.22 -19.00 18.95
C VAL A 23 5.12 -19.47 19.90
N SER A 24 5.40 -20.49 20.72
CA SER A 24 4.42 -21.00 21.70
C SER A 24 4.28 -20.13 22.94
N GLY A 25 5.25 -19.25 23.20
CA GLY A 25 5.29 -18.33 24.35
C GLY A 25 5.54 -16.88 23.92
N PRO A 26 6.16 -16.05 24.77
CA PRO A 26 6.43 -14.65 24.45
C PRO A 26 7.50 -14.49 23.37
N LEU A 27 7.24 -13.60 22.41
CA LEU A 27 8.22 -13.07 21.46
C LEU A 27 8.65 -11.67 21.92
N THR A 28 9.88 -11.54 22.42
CA THR A 28 10.43 -10.25 22.85
C THR A 28 11.29 -9.63 21.76
N MET A 29 10.89 -8.47 21.23
CA MET A 29 11.69 -7.68 20.31
C MET A 29 12.59 -6.71 21.07
N ALA A 30 13.90 -6.86 20.90
CA ALA A 30 14.88 -5.91 21.40
C ALA A 30 14.68 -4.52 20.76
N PRO A 31 15.11 -3.42 21.42
CA PRO A 31 15.15 -2.10 20.82
C PRO A 31 15.84 -2.13 19.45
N SER A 32 15.23 -1.48 18.45
CA SER A 32 15.73 -1.40 17.06
C SER A 32 15.74 -2.74 16.29
N ALA A 33 15.28 -3.84 16.90
CA ALA A 33 15.08 -5.09 16.18
C ALA A 33 14.06 -4.88 15.04
N SER A 34 14.30 -5.53 13.90
CA SER A 34 13.48 -5.33 12.72
C SER A 34 13.25 -6.64 11.98
N ILE A 35 12.00 -6.87 11.60
CA ILE A 35 11.60 -7.95 10.69
C ILE A 35 11.10 -7.27 9.42
N ARG A 36 11.75 -7.57 8.29
CA ARG A 36 11.51 -6.87 7.02
C ARG A 36 11.16 -7.85 5.90
N ALA A 37 10.14 -7.48 5.15
CA ALA A 37 9.70 -8.10 3.91
C ALA A 37 9.49 -7.02 2.84
N ASN A 38 10.38 -6.03 2.79
CA ASN A 38 10.24 -4.87 1.92
C ASN A 38 10.53 -5.23 0.46
N GLY A 39 9.88 -4.52 -0.46
CA GLY A 39 10.29 -4.52 -1.87
C GLY A 39 11.52 -3.64 -2.08
N ALA A 40 12.38 -4.00 -3.03
CA ALA A 40 13.55 -3.21 -3.39
C ALA A 40 13.20 -2.06 -4.35
N GLN A 41 14.06 -1.05 -4.37
CA GLN A 41 13.96 0.06 -5.32
C GLN A 41 14.24 -0.41 -6.75
N GLY A 42 13.53 0.15 -7.74
CA GLY A 42 13.82 -0.06 -9.15
C GLY A 42 15.06 0.73 -9.62
N ALA A 43 15.76 0.24 -10.64
CA ALA A 43 17.01 0.87 -11.08
C ALA A 43 16.76 2.25 -11.71
N ASP A 44 17.62 3.22 -11.40
CA ASP A 44 17.57 4.54 -12.02
C ASP A 44 17.86 4.47 -13.52
N SER A 45 17.34 5.43 -14.28
CA SER A 45 17.63 5.54 -15.73
C SER A 45 19.13 5.63 -16.03
N ASN A 46 19.92 6.19 -15.09
CA ASN A 46 21.36 6.46 -15.19
C ASN A 46 21.74 7.31 -16.42
N VAL A 47 20.82 8.09 -16.99
CA VAL A 47 21.07 8.98 -18.13
C VAL A 47 21.34 10.40 -17.63
N ASN A 48 22.58 10.89 -17.85
CA ASN A 48 23.05 12.20 -17.36
C ASN A 48 23.65 13.08 -18.48
N CYS A 49 23.06 13.05 -19.69
CA CYS A 49 23.61 13.76 -20.85
C CYS A 49 23.07 15.19 -20.96
N CYS A 50 23.86 16.13 -20.45
CA CYS A 50 23.67 17.57 -20.63
C CYS A 50 24.16 18.00 -22.03
N SER A 51 23.24 18.52 -22.83
CA SER A 51 23.44 19.46 -23.96
C SER A 51 24.34 19.12 -25.17
N ALA A 52 25.24 18.13 -25.16
CA ALA A 52 26.17 17.91 -26.28
C ALA A 52 26.45 16.44 -26.65
N CYS A 53 25.71 15.49 -26.10
CA CYS A 53 25.95 14.07 -26.38
C CYS A 53 25.24 13.65 -27.67
N THR A 54 26.01 13.39 -28.72
CA THR A 54 25.66 12.53 -29.86
C THR A 54 25.66 11.06 -29.41
N CYS A 55 25.10 10.77 -28.24
CA CYS A 55 25.06 9.42 -27.71
C CYS A 55 23.95 8.67 -28.45
N GLY A 56 24.34 7.66 -29.23
CA GLY A 56 23.45 6.61 -29.72
C GLY A 56 23.00 5.66 -28.61
N ASP A 57 22.96 6.15 -27.36
CA ASP A 57 22.54 5.38 -26.20
C ASP A 57 21.01 5.41 -26.12
N ASP A 58 20.43 4.22 -25.97
CA ASP A 58 18.99 4.08 -25.81
C ASP A 58 18.50 4.79 -24.54
N VAL A 59 17.41 5.53 -24.68
CA VAL A 59 16.80 6.33 -23.62
C VAL A 59 16.04 5.38 -22.69
N TYR A 60 16.53 5.18 -21.45
CA TYR A 60 15.89 4.30 -20.48
C TYR A 60 14.97 5.04 -19.51
N ASN A 61 13.77 4.52 -19.27
CA ASN A 61 12.94 4.96 -18.14
C ASN A 61 13.46 4.36 -16.83
N GLY A 62 13.15 5.01 -15.70
CA GLY A 62 13.42 4.44 -14.37
C GLY A 62 12.65 3.13 -14.17
N GLY A 63 13.30 2.14 -13.56
CA GLY A 63 12.70 0.85 -13.24
C GLY A 63 11.64 0.97 -12.14
N GLY A 64 10.59 0.15 -12.20
CA GLY A 64 9.55 0.16 -11.16
C GLY A 64 10.04 -0.38 -9.82
N GLY A 65 9.56 0.19 -8.72
CA GLY A 65 9.77 -0.34 -7.38
C GLY A 65 9.02 -1.65 -7.16
N ALA A 66 9.60 -2.54 -6.37
CA ALA A 66 9.01 -3.86 -6.16
C ALA A 66 7.90 -3.86 -5.11
N ALA A 67 6.91 -4.73 -5.27
CA ALA A 67 5.94 -4.97 -4.21
C ALA A 67 6.63 -5.56 -2.96
N ALA A 68 6.14 -5.18 -1.78
CA ALA A 68 6.51 -5.84 -0.54
C ALA A 68 5.90 -7.23 -0.42
N GLY A 69 6.45 -8.00 0.50
CA GLY A 69 6.04 -9.36 0.81
C GLY A 69 5.06 -9.41 1.98
N SER A 70 5.16 -10.46 2.79
CA SER A 70 4.21 -10.70 3.89
C SER A 70 4.91 -11.16 5.15
N ILE A 71 4.47 -10.62 6.29
CA ILE A 71 4.93 -11.00 7.63
C ILE A 71 3.74 -11.61 8.37
N TRP A 72 3.91 -12.82 8.88
CA TRP A 72 2.95 -13.50 9.75
C TRP A 72 3.62 -13.88 11.06
N ILE A 73 3.06 -13.43 12.17
CA ILE A 73 3.55 -13.76 13.51
C ILE A 73 2.41 -14.32 14.34
N SER A 74 2.66 -15.47 14.98
CA SER A 74 1.79 -16.04 16.01
C SER A 74 2.61 -16.24 17.29
N ALA A 75 2.15 -15.68 18.40
CA ALA A 75 2.78 -15.78 19.72
C ALA A 75 1.75 -15.77 20.85
N GLU A 76 2.17 -16.13 22.06
CA GLU A 76 1.33 -15.88 23.25
C GLU A 76 1.23 -14.38 23.51
N SER A 77 2.39 -13.71 23.55
CA SER A 77 2.51 -12.25 23.66
C SER A 77 3.68 -11.75 22.82
N MET A 78 3.62 -10.49 22.39
CA MET A 78 4.70 -9.82 21.68
C MET A 78 5.11 -8.56 22.46
N LEU A 79 6.34 -8.55 22.95
CA LEU A 79 6.85 -7.59 23.93
C LEU A 79 8.01 -6.76 23.36
N GLY A 80 8.31 -5.62 23.99
CA GLY A 80 9.47 -4.78 23.65
C GLY A 80 9.18 -3.70 22.61
N ASN A 81 10.25 -3.25 21.92
CA ASN A 81 10.27 -2.03 21.09
C ASN A 81 10.96 -2.29 19.74
N GLY A 82 10.30 -3.00 18.85
CA GLY A 82 10.81 -3.38 17.53
C GLY A 82 10.00 -2.79 16.37
N SER A 83 10.35 -3.18 15.14
CA SER A 83 9.61 -2.81 13.93
C SER A 83 9.33 -3.99 13.01
N LEU A 84 8.12 -4.02 12.46
CA LEU A 84 7.73 -4.91 11.36
C LEU A 84 7.51 -4.06 10.11
N GLN A 85 8.18 -4.41 9.01
CA GLN A 85 8.11 -3.62 7.77
C GLN A 85 7.83 -4.53 6.58
N ALA A 86 6.75 -4.25 5.87
CA ALA A 86 6.42 -4.84 4.59
C ALA A 86 6.08 -3.70 3.63
N THR A 87 7.04 -2.81 3.39
CA THR A 87 6.85 -1.61 2.57
C THR A 87 7.26 -1.84 1.13
N GLY A 88 6.48 -1.30 0.19
CA GLY A 88 6.84 -1.33 -1.23
C GLY A 88 8.13 -0.57 -1.52
N GLY A 89 8.88 -1.01 -2.53
CA GLY A 89 10.09 -0.35 -2.99
C GLY A 89 9.82 0.92 -3.78
N ALA A 90 10.75 1.86 -3.76
CA ALA A 90 10.63 3.09 -4.56
C ALA A 90 10.88 2.83 -6.06
N GLY A 91 10.28 3.62 -6.94
CA GLY A 91 10.64 3.64 -8.35
C GLY A 91 12.01 4.28 -8.58
N GLY A 92 12.69 3.87 -9.64
CA GLY A 92 13.94 4.46 -10.09
C GLY A 92 13.75 5.85 -10.69
N ALA A 93 14.72 6.73 -10.53
CA ALA A 93 14.69 8.10 -11.03
C ALA A 93 14.67 8.15 -12.57
N ALA A 94 13.95 9.14 -13.10
CA ALA A 94 14.04 9.53 -14.49
C ALA A 94 15.37 10.26 -14.78
N GLY A 95 15.88 10.10 -15.99
CA GLY A 95 17.08 10.81 -16.46
C GLY A 95 16.71 12.03 -17.27
N VAL A 96 17.74 12.81 -17.64
CA VAL A 96 17.58 14.08 -18.35
C VAL A 96 18.15 13.94 -19.76
N ARG A 97 17.32 14.19 -20.77
CA ARG A 97 17.76 14.44 -22.15
C ARG A 97 17.33 15.84 -22.56
N SER A 98 18.22 16.60 -23.20
CA SER A 98 17.90 17.95 -23.69
C SER A 98 16.63 17.91 -24.56
N GLY A 99 15.56 18.58 -24.10
CA GLY A 99 14.29 18.69 -24.81
C GLY A 99 13.30 17.54 -24.67
N SER A 100 13.58 16.47 -23.90
CA SER A 100 12.60 15.40 -23.63
C SER A 100 12.84 14.75 -22.26
N TRP A 101 11.82 14.80 -21.39
CA TRP A 101 11.86 14.15 -20.08
C TRP A 101 11.59 12.65 -20.23
N GLN A 102 12.40 11.84 -19.55
CA GLN A 102 12.14 10.40 -19.37
C GLN A 102 11.13 10.19 -18.24
N HIS A 103 10.53 9.01 -18.21
CA HIS A 103 9.59 8.67 -17.15
C HIS A 103 10.28 8.04 -15.94
N ALA A 104 9.85 8.46 -14.76
CA ALA A 104 10.28 7.84 -13.52
C ALA A 104 9.60 6.49 -13.34
N GLY A 105 10.25 5.57 -12.63
CA GLY A 105 9.62 4.33 -12.21
C GLY A 105 8.46 4.58 -11.24
N GLY A 106 7.40 3.79 -11.35
CA GLY A 106 6.35 3.75 -10.33
C GLY A 106 6.83 3.06 -9.04
N GLY A 107 6.23 3.38 -7.90
CA GLY A 107 6.47 2.71 -6.62
C GLY A 107 5.78 1.35 -6.53
N GLY A 108 6.36 0.43 -5.77
CA GLY A 108 5.80 -0.90 -5.54
C GLY A 108 4.71 -0.91 -4.47
N ALA A 109 3.77 -1.86 -4.54
CA ALA A 109 2.70 -1.97 -3.55
C ALA A 109 3.22 -2.34 -2.14
N GLY A 110 2.53 -1.86 -1.11
CA GLY A 110 2.72 -2.28 0.27
C GLY A 110 2.32 -3.74 0.48
N GLY A 111 2.89 -4.36 1.51
CA GLY A 111 2.72 -5.78 1.82
C GLY A 111 1.62 -6.07 2.83
N ARG A 112 1.69 -7.23 3.46
CA ARG A 112 0.75 -7.65 4.51
C ARG A 112 1.49 -7.97 5.79
N ILE A 113 1.02 -7.45 6.91
CA ILE A 113 1.51 -7.80 8.24
C ILE A 113 0.33 -8.39 9.02
N ALA A 114 0.49 -9.59 9.55
CA ALA A 114 -0.48 -10.23 10.43
C ALA A 114 0.19 -10.61 11.75
N VAL A 115 -0.33 -10.11 12.87
CA VAL A 115 0.16 -10.41 14.22
C VAL A 115 -0.96 -10.99 15.06
N HIS A 116 -0.79 -12.22 15.48
CA HIS A 116 -1.69 -12.94 16.36
C HIS A 116 -1.02 -13.11 17.72
N CYS A 117 -1.60 -12.50 18.76
CA CYS A 117 -1.17 -12.65 20.14
C CYS A 117 -2.34 -13.17 20.97
N ALA A 118 -2.11 -14.20 21.78
CA ALA A 118 -3.13 -14.70 22.68
C ALA A 118 -3.52 -13.65 23.75
N SER A 119 -2.55 -12.91 24.29
CA SER A 119 -2.77 -12.03 25.44
C SER A 119 -2.35 -10.57 25.23
N GLN A 120 -1.19 -10.30 24.61
CA GLN A 120 -0.63 -8.95 24.56
C GLN A 120 0.19 -8.65 23.30
N LEU A 121 0.05 -7.42 22.79
CA LEU A 121 0.96 -6.79 21.83
C LEU A 121 1.42 -5.45 22.41
N ALA A 122 2.72 -5.30 22.62
CA ALA A 122 3.29 -4.07 23.16
C ALA A 122 3.13 -2.89 22.19
N SER A 123 2.74 -1.72 22.71
CA SER A 123 2.61 -0.48 21.94
C SER A 123 3.93 0.02 21.36
N GLY A 124 5.06 -0.46 21.88
CA GLY A 124 6.40 -0.20 21.35
C GLY A 124 6.72 -0.92 20.05
N ILE A 125 5.89 -1.89 19.63
CA ILE A 125 6.03 -2.55 18.32
C ILE A 125 5.42 -1.66 17.24
N SER A 126 6.29 -1.10 16.40
CA SER A 126 5.89 -0.33 15.23
C SER A 126 5.65 -1.25 14.02
N MET A 127 4.66 -0.92 13.19
CA MET A 127 4.32 -1.71 12.00
C MET A 127 4.07 -0.77 10.82
N SER A 128 4.64 -1.09 9.65
CA SER A 128 4.42 -0.34 8.42
C SER A 128 4.28 -1.26 7.21
N ALA A 129 3.20 -1.07 6.46
CA ALA A 129 2.91 -1.81 5.24
C ALA A 129 2.57 -0.85 4.09
N VAL A 130 3.17 0.33 4.05
CA VAL A 130 2.84 1.37 3.06
C VAL A 130 3.39 1.02 1.67
N GLY A 131 2.75 1.56 0.62
CA GLY A 131 3.29 1.53 -0.74
C GLY A 131 4.58 2.34 -0.89
N GLY A 132 5.35 2.02 -1.92
CA GLY A 132 6.57 2.71 -2.29
C GLY A 132 6.30 4.00 -3.05
N GLN A 133 7.28 4.90 -3.03
CA GLN A 133 7.24 6.17 -3.74
C GLN A 133 7.54 5.98 -5.23
N ARG A 134 7.03 6.88 -6.08
CA ARG A 134 7.54 7.03 -7.45
C ARG A 134 8.98 7.55 -7.45
N GLY A 135 9.70 7.29 -8.54
CA GLY A 135 11.02 7.87 -8.76
C GLY A 135 11.00 9.37 -9.01
N SER A 136 12.14 10.02 -8.78
CA SER A 136 12.32 11.46 -8.97
C SER A 136 12.28 11.86 -10.45
N ASN A 137 11.87 13.13 -10.72
CA ASN A 137 12.02 13.88 -11.99
C ASN A 137 10.88 13.85 -13.03
N ASP A 138 9.71 13.28 -12.73
CA ASP A 138 8.54 13.35 -13.64
C ASP A 138 7.52 14.43 -13.23
N ALA A 139 6.94 15.11 -14.22
CA ALA A 139 6.04 16.25 -14.08
C ALA A 139 4.57 15.91 -13.72
N GLY A 140 4.28 14.69 -13.25
CA GLY A 140 2.93 14.23 -12.91
C GLY A 140 2.88 13.42 -11.61
N ASN A 141 1.81 13.56 -10.83
CA ASN A 141 1.62 12.93 -9.51
C ASN A 141 1.18 11.45 -9.54
N GLU A 142 1.28 10.78 -10.69
CA GLU A 142 0.78 9.42 -10.90
C GLU A 142 1.92 8.40 -10.73
N GLY A 143 1.67 7.29 -10.02
CA GLY A 143 2.62 6.17 -9.92
C GLY A 143 3.16 5.83 -8.52
N VAL A 144 2.50 6.23 -7.43
CA VAL A 144 2.79 5.67 -6.10
C VAL A 144 2.25 4.23 -5.97
N GLY A 145 2.90 3.44 -5.12
CA GLY A 145 2.46 2.08 -4.84
C GLY A 145 1.18 2.03 -4.02
N ALA A 146 0.33 1.02 -4.29
CA ALA A 146 -0.87 0.77 -3.50
C ALA A 146 -0.55 0.52 -2.01
N PRO A 147 -1.48 0.84 -1.09
CA PRO A 147 -1.27 0.55 0.32
C PRO A 147 -1.27 -0.95 0.58
N GLY A 148 -0.53 -1.38 1.60
CA GLY A 148 -0.64 -2.70 2.19
C GLY A 148 -1.62 -2.73 3.37
N THR A 149 -1.64 -3.85 4.08
CA THR A 149 -2.55 -4.05 5.21
C THR A 149 -1.82 -4.56 6.45
N ILE A 150 -2.28 -4.11 7.62
CA ILE A 150 -1.79 -4.58 8.92
C ILE A 150 -3.00 -5.12 9.68
N PHE A 151 -2.96 -6.41 10.00
CA PHE A 151 -3.97 -7.08 10.80
C PHE A 151 -3.37 -7.49 12.14
N THR A 152 -4.05 -7.14 13.24
CA THR A 152 -3.70 -7.65 14.56
C THR A 152 -4.90 -8.35 15.21
N SER A 153 -4.62 -9.44 15.92
CA SER A 153 -5.59 -10.15 16.74
C SER A 153 -4.97 -10.39 18.11
N VAL A 154 -5.39 -9.63 19.12
CA VAL A 154 -4.82 -9.66 20.48
C VAL A 154 -5.92 -9.92 21.49
N GLY A 155 -5.88 -11.04 22.22
CA GLY A 155 -6.92 -11.35 23.21
C GLY A 155 -8.33 -11.40 22.61
N GLY A 156 -8.46 -11.77 21.33
CA GLY A 156 -9.71 -11.75 20.57
C GLY A 156 -10.08 -10.40 19.93
N VAL A 157 -9.40 -9.30 20.28
CA VAL A 157 -9.60 -7.99 19.66
C VAL A 157 -8.91 -7.94 18.31
N ARG A 158 -9.69 -7.68 17.26
CA ARG A 158 -9.23 -7.67 15.85
C ARG A 158 -9.16 -6.25 15.32
N THR A 159 -7.98 -5.83 14.90
CA THR A 159 -7.74 -4.53 14.25
C THR A 159 -7.24 -4.74 12.84
N LEU A 160 -7.81 -4.02 11.88
CA LEU A 160 -7.28 -3.90 10.52
C LEU A 160 -6.89 -2.45 10.27
N VAL A 161 -5.66 -2.23 9.80
CA VAL A 161 -5.15 -0.93 9.39
C VAL A 161 -4.84 -0.96 7.90
N VAL A 162 -5.30 0.06 7.20
CA VAL A 162 -4.91 0.38 5.82
C VAL A 162 -4.36 1.80 5.84
N ASP A 163 -3.09 1.95 5.47
CA ASP A 163 -2.41 3.24 5.41
C ASP A 163 -1.81 3.45 4.03
N ASN A 164 -2.29 4.49 3.35
CA ASN A 164 -1.86 4.89 2.02
C ASN A 164 -0.93 6.12 2.07
N ALA A 165 -0.04 6.18 3.06
CA ALA A 165 0.97 7.22 3.23
C ALA A 165 2.04 7.32 2.10
N ALA A 166 1.89 6.60 0.98
CA ALA A 166 2.76 6.80 -0.17
C ALA A 166 2.47 8.20 -0.75
N THR A 167 3.22 9.20 -0.25
CA THR A 167 3.13 10.63 -0.55
C THR A 167 3.13 10.96 -2.04
N SER A 168 1.96 10.90 -2.67
CA SER A 168 1.59 11.81 -3.75
C SER A 168 0.37 12.61 -3.31
N SER A 169 0.39 13.92 -3.54
CA SER A 169 -0.76 14.82 -3.31
C SER A 169 -1.98 14.47 -4.18
N SER A 170 -1.82 13.52 -5.10
CA SER A 170 -2.91 12.81 -5.77
C SER A 170 -3.09 11.46 -5.06
N LEU A 171 -4.17 11.29 -4.29
CA LEU A 171 -4.55 10.08 -3.56
C LEU A 171 -4.97 8.93 -4.51
N VAL A 172 -4.21 8.68 -5.59
CA VAL A 172 -4.41 7.54 -6.49
C VAL A 172 -3.70 6.33 -5.89
N GLY A 173 -4.10 5.97 -4.67
CA GLY A 173 -3.73 4.70 -4.05
C GLY A 173 -4.59 3.58 -4.61
N GLY A 174 -4.02 2.37 -4.71
CA GLY A 174 -4.76 1.19 -5.15
C GLY A 174 -5.96 0.84 -4.26
N TYR A 175 -6.91 0.10 -4.82
CA TYR A 175 -8.12 -0.33 -4.12
C TYR A 175 -7.82 -1.49 -3.14
N VAL A 176 -8.07 -1.29 -1.85
CA VAL A 176 -8.17 -2.40 -0.89
C VAL A 176 -9.62 -2.84 -0.82
N ARG A 177 -9.93 -3.94 -1.50
CA ARG A 177 -11.22 -4.61 -1.33
C ARG A 177 -11.17 -5.41 -0.04
N LEU A 178 -12.12 -5.18 0.85
CA LEU A 178 -12.37 -6.05 2.01
C LEU A 178 -13.41 -7.09 1.57
N PRO A 179 -13.01 -8.28 1.07
CA PRO A 179 -13.97 -9.29 0.70
C PRO A 179 -14.62 -9.82 1.98
N ALA A 180 -15.94 -9.71 2.04
CA ALA A 180 -16.70 -10.53 2.94
C ALA A 180 -16.90 -11.89 2.24
N SER A 181 -16.38 -12.97 2.80
CA SER A 181 -16.66 -14.31 2.26
C SER A 181 -18.03 -14.79 2.77
N GLY A 182 -18.80 -15.45 1.90
CA GLY A 182 -20.13 -15.98 2.25
C GLY A 182 -21.17 -14.89 2.58
N ASN A 183 -22.01 -15.13 3.59
CA ASN A 183 -23.05 -14.20 4.08
C ASN A 183 -22.51 -12.86 4.61
N GLY A 184 -21.23 -12.56 4.43
CA GLY A 184 -20.85 -11.22 4.04
C GLY A 184 -20.55 -10.22 5.17
N SER A 185 -20.26 -10.68 6.39
CA SER A 185 -19.77 -9.81 7.47
C SER A 185 -18.27 -10.02 7.73
N LEU A 186 -17.51 -8.93 7.72
CA LEU A 186 -16.16 -8.85 8.25
C LEU A 186 -16.26 -8.23 9.65
N VAL A 187 -16.13 -9.06 10.69
CA VAL A 187 -16.20 -8.59 12.08
C VAL A 187 -14.83 -8.09 12.53
N LEU A 188 -14.73 -6.78 12.71
CA LEU A 188 -13.57 -6.10 13.28
C LEU A 188 -13.98 -5.37 14.55
N HIS A 189 -13.09 -5.31 15.53
CA HIS A 189 -13.30 -4.39 16.65
C HIS A 189 -12.93 -2.97 16.23
N THR A 190 -11.88 -2.86 15.41
CA THR A 190 -11.35 -1.61 14.91
C THR A 190 -10.98 -1.71 13.43
N LEU A 191 -11.54 -0.84 12.60
CA LEU A 191 -11.00 -0.52 11.28
C LEU A 191 -10.36 0.86 11.33
N ARG A 192 -9.07 0.94 10.98
CA ARG A 192 -8.32 2.20 10.91
C ARG A 192 -7.90 2.48 9.47
N LEU A 193 -8.40 3.57 8.91
CA LEU A 193 -8.06 4.04 7.56
C LEU A 193 -7.26 5.35 7.69
N VAL A 194 -6.09 5.38 7.06
CA VAL A 194 -5.16 6.51 7.15
C VAL A 194 -4.76 6.92 5.73
N ASN A 195 -4.73 8.23 5.45
CA ASN A 195 -4.31 8.79 4.15
C ASN A 195 -5.06 8.18 2.94
N SER A 196 -6.32 7.79 3.14
CA SER A 196 -7.05 6.95 2.19
C SER A 196 -8.22 7.70 1.56
N LYS A 197 -8.48 7.41 0.28
CA LYS A 197 -9.78 7.68 -0.33
C LYS A 197 -10.65 6.44 -0.15
N VAL A 198 -11.84 6.60 0.40
CA VAL A 198 -12.75 5.52 0.74
C VAL A 198 -14.01 5.64 -0.10
N ASP A 199 -14.15 4.72 -1.06
CA ASP A 199 -15.37 4.59 -1.87
C ASP A 199 -16.25 3.48 -1.27
N VAL A 200 -17.42 3.86 -0.77
CA VAL A 200 -18.40 2.92 -0.20
C VAL A 200 -19.45 2.60 -1.25
N HIS A 201 -19.42 1.37 -1.75
CA HIS A 201 -20.41 0.87 -2.70
C HIS A 201 -21.51 0.08 -1.98
N TYR A 202 -22.77 0.47 -2.16
CA TYR A 202 -23.91 -0.26 -1.63
C TYR A 202 -25.00 -0.45 -2.69
N SER A 203 -25.75 -1.54 -2.54
CA SER A 203 -26.91 -1.86 -3.37
C SER A 203 -28.18 -1.67 -2.56
N VAL A 204 -29.11 -0.90 -3.11
CA VAL A 204 -30.44 -0.65 -2.55
C VAL A 204 -31.45 -1.37 -3.43
N ASN A 205 -32.33 -2.15 -2.80
CA ASN A 205 -33.49 -2.74 -3.46
C ASN A 205 -34.71 -1.87 -3.16
N ALA A 206 -35.13 -1.02 -4.10
CA ALA A 206 -36.22 -0.07 -3.90
C ALA A 206 -37.00 0.16 -5.20
N THR A 207 -38.32 0.23 -5.11
CA THR A 207 -39.25 0.48 -6.24
C THR A 207 -39.43 1.97 -6.55
N HIS A 208 -38.94 2.88 -5.69
CA HIS A 208 -38.87 4.33 -5.95
C HIS A 208 -37.78 4.95 -5.05
N VAL A 209 -36.84 5.72 -5.63
CA VAL A 209 -35.79 6.43 -4.88
C VAL A 209 -35.83 7.90 -5.26
N ILE A 210 -36.21 8.78 -4.32
CA ILE A 210 -36.14 10.24 -4.46
C ILE A 210 -35.19 10.77 -3.38
N GLY A 211 -34.19 11.56 -3.79
CA GLY A 211 -33.47 12.47 -2.90
C GLY A 211 -32.52 11.84 -1.89
N LEU A 212 -31.51 11.08 -2.33
CA LEU A 212 -30.34 10.83 -1.48
C LEU A 212 -29.35 11.98 -1.64
N SER A 213 -29.38 12.92 -0.70
CA SER A 213 -28.24 13.79 -0.43
C SER A 213 -27.09 12.94 0.13
N SER A 214 -25.89 13.46 0.04
CA SER A 214 -24.56 12.85 0.21
C SER A 214 -24.25 12.12 1.53
N ASP A 215 -25.22 11.88 2.42
CA ASP A 215 -25.01 11.37 3.77
C ASP A 215 -25.95 10.21 4.15
N VAL A 216 -25.99 9.12 3.36
CA VAL A 216 -26.70 7.89 3.80
C VAL A 216 -25.79 6.69 3.92
N THR A 217 -25.52 6.44 5.20
CA THR A 217 -25.15 5.25 5.95
C THR A 217 -25.87 3.95 5.54
N THR A 218 -25.10 2.85 5.64
CA THR A 218 -25.50 1.42 5.77
C THR A 218 -25.64 0.55 4.50
N ARG A 219 -24.54 -0.13 4.17
CA ARG A 219 -24.52 -1.61 4.25
C ARG A 219 -23.37 -2.03 5.18
N LEU A 220 -23.73 -2.82 6.19
CA LEU A 220 -23.00 -3.17 7.40
C LEU A 220 -21.47 -3.35 7.23
N LEU A 221 -20.71 -2.34 7.64
CA LEU A 221 -19.40 -2.58 8.24
C LEU A 221 -19.67 -2.76 9.75
N GLU A 222 -19.73 -4.01 10.23
CA GLU A 222 -19.84 -4.30 11.66
C GLU A 222 -18.46 -4.10 12.31
N ALA A 223 -18.06 -2.83 12.44
CA ALA A 223 -16.95 -2.43 13.26
C ALA A 223 -17.49 -1.79 14.54
N THR A 224 -17.11 -2.30 15.71
CA THR A 224 -17.47 -1.67 17.00
C THR A 224 -16.92 -0.25 17.09
N SER A 225 -15.80 0.03 16.41
CA SER A 225 -15.23 1.37 16.26
C SER A 225 -14.61 1.58 14.86
N LEU A 226 -14.86 2.75 14.27
CA LEU A 226 -14.24 3.23 13.04
C LEU A 226 -13.42 4.49 13.36
N SER A 227 -12.14 4.50 13.01
CA SER A 227 -11.25 5.65 13.19
C SER A 227 -10.61 6.04 11.86
N THR A 228 -10.70 7.32 11.50
CA THR A 228 -10.33 7.83 10.19
C THR A 228 -9.51 9.11 10.38
N SER A 229 -8.37 9.22 9.70
CA SER A 229 -7.53 10.43 9.75
C SER A 229 -7.03 10.75 8.35
N SER A 230 -7.17 12.02 7.93
CA SER A 230 -6.75 12.48 6.60
C SER A 230 -7.34 11.64 5.46
N CYS A 231 -8.63 11.32 5.55
CA CYS A 231 -9.35 10.49 4.57
C CYS A 231 -10.41 11.31 3.81
N THR A 232 -10.69 10.92 2.57
CA THR A 232 -11.82 11.43 1.78
C THR A 232 -12.85 10.33 1.58
N TRP A 233 -14.13 10.61 1.82
CA TRP A 233 -15.23 9.63 1.75
C TRP A 233 -16.14 9.93 0.55
N LEU A 234 -16.43 8.92 -0.27
CA LEU A 234 -17.42 8.98 -1.33
C LEU A 234 -18.38 7.79 -1.22
N ALA A 235 -19.67 8.04 -1.44
CA ALA A 235 -20.71 7.04 -1.39
C ALA A 235 -21.30 6.84 -2.79
N HIS A 236 -21.39 5.58 -3.23
CA HIS A 236 -21.96 5.20 -4.52
C HIS A 236 -23.11 4.21 -4.32
N SER A 237 -24.31 4.59 -4.75
CA SER A 237 -25.46 3.69 -4.81
C SER A 237 -25.61 3.10 -6.20
N ARG A 238 -25.96 1.81 -6.27
CA ARG A 238 -26.47 1.17 -7.49
C ARG A 238 -27.85 0.61 -7.21
N VAL A 239 -28.84 1.08 -7.96
CA VAL A 239 -30.19 0.50 -7.96
C VAL A 239 -30.14 -0.80 -8.77
N THR A 240 -30.51 -1.91 -8.15
CA THR A 240 -30.73 -3.18 -8.86
C THR A 240 -32.22 -3.39 -9.00
N THR A 241 -32.73 -3.35 -10.23
CA THR A 241 -34.12 -3.66 -10.61
C THR A 241 -34.32 -5.14 -10.79
#